data_AF-A0A9D4F7M4-F1
#
_entry.id   AF-A0A9D4F7M4-F1
#
_cell.length_a   1.000
_cell.length_b   1.000
_cell.length_c   1.000
_cell.angle_alpha   90.00
_cell.angle_beta   90.00
_cell.angle_gamma   90.00
#
_symmetry.space_group_name_H-M   'P 1'
#
loop_
_entity.id
_entity.type
_entity.pdbx_description
1 polymer ?
#
loop_
_entity_poly.entity_id
_entity_poly.type
_entity_poly.pdbx_seq_one_letter_code
_entity_poly.pdbx_strand_id
1 'polypeptide(L)' 'MDMDLILGRLGVKEGVIRRFRQEKITTDIISLMSLYDCNCLGVNDKTTIMKMRVKCVLLPE' A
#
# COMPACT_ATOMS: atom_id res chain seq x y z
N MET A 1 -7.18 -5.76 9.69
CA MET A 1 -5.74 -6.13 9.61
C MET A 1 -4.95 -4.84 9.48
N ASP A 2 -3.86 -4.64 10.24
CA ASP A 2 -3.14 -3.36 10.28
C ASP A 2 -2.35 -3.11 8.97
N MET A 3 -2.55 -1.95 8.35
CA MET A 3 -1.94 -1.56 7.08
C MET A 3 -0.41 -1.57 7.17
N ASP A 4 0.13 -1.15 8.30
CA ASP A 4 1.56 -1.12 8.55
C ASP A 4 2.15 -2.53 8.56
N LEU A 5 1.38 -3.52 9.07
CA LEU A 5 1.76 -4.92 9.06
C LEU A 5 1.76 -5.51 7.64
N ILE A 6 0.80 -5.09 6.80
CA ILE A 6 0.75 -5.51 5.38
C ILE A 6 1.97 -4.98 4.65
N LEU A 7 2.21 -3.67 4.74
CA LEU A 7 3.31 -2.98 4.07
C LEU A 7 4.67 -3.47 4.58
N GLY A 8 4.81 -3.67 5.90
CA GLY A 8 6.01 -4.23 6.51
C GLY A 8 6.32 -5.65 6.01
N ARG A 9 5.31 -6.53 5.89
CA ARG A 9 5.47 -7.88 5.32
C ARG A 9 5.80 -7.87 3.82
N LEU A 10 5.50 -6.77 3.11
CA LEU A 10 5.86 -6.57 1.71
C LEU A 10 7.25 -5.95 1.54
N GLY A 11 7.96 -5.65 2.63
CA GLY A 11 9.27 -5.02 2.59
C GLY A 11 9.21 -3.54 2.19
N VAL A 12 8.04 -2.90 2.34
CA VAL A 12 7.90 -1.46 2.12
C VAL A 12 8.66 -0.72 3.22
N LYS A 13 9.46 0.27 2.83
CA LYS A 13 10.31 1.02 3.76
C LYS A 13 9.45 1.79 4.76
N GLU A 14 9.91 1.90 6.00
CA GLU A 14 9.24 2.65 7.08
C GLU A 14 8.89 4.09 6.68
N GLY A 15 9.78 4.77 5.94
CA GLY A 15 9.52 6.12 5.44
C GLY A 15 8.32 6.21 4.48
N VAL A 16 8.06 5.15 3.72
CA VAL A 16 6.89 5.03 2.84
C VAL A 16 5.65 4.70 3.67
N ILE A 17 5.73 3.75 4.61
CA ILE A 17 4.62 3.43 5.53
C ILE A 17 4.14 4.67 6.28
N ARG A 18 5.07 5.47 6.80
CA ARG A 18 4.75 6.75 7.46
C ARG A 18 4.03 7.72 6.52
N ARG A 19 4.39 7.78 5.24
CA ARG A 19 3.71 8.62 4.24
C ARG A 19 2.28 8.14 3.98
N PHE A 20 2.06 6.82 3.88
CA PHE A 20 0.71 6.25 3.80
C PHE A 20 -0.14 6.64 5.00
N ARG A 21 0.44 6.62 6.22
CA ARG A 21 -0.26 7.04 7.44
C ARG A 21 -0.57 8.54 7.46
N GLN A 22 0.37 9.39 7.02
CA GLN A 22 0.18 10.85 6.94
C GLN A 22 -0.91 11.25 5.95
N GLU A 23 -0.94 10.60 4.79
CA GLU A 23 -1.93 10.79 3.73
C GLU A 23 -3.26 10.07 4.03
N LYS A 24 -3.38 9.41 5.19
CA LYS A 24 -4.55 8.62 5.60
C LYS A 24 -4.98 7.58 4.56
N ILE A 25 -3.99 6.97 3.89
CA ILE A 25 -4.23 5.93 2.89
C ILE A 25 -4.68 4.65 3.59
N THR A 26 -5.89 4.22 3.26
CA THR A 26 -6.51 2.98 3.73
C THR A 26 -6.45 1.89 2.67
N THR A 27 -6.83 0.66 3.02
CA THR A 27 -6.81 -0.49 2.10
C THR A 27 -7.75 -0.31 0.92
N ASP A 28 -8.91 0.32 1.14
CA ASP A 28 -9.87 0.68 0.10
C ASP A 28 -9.27 1.70 -0.89
N ILE A 29 -8.57 2.73 -0.41
CA ILE A 29 -7.88 3.70 -1.27
C ILE A 29 -6.83 3.00 -2.14
N ILE A 30 -6.02 2.11 -1.56
CA ILE A 30 -5.00 1.35 -2.30
C ILE A 30 -5.58 0.54 -3.46
N SER A 31 -6.77 -0.04 -3.26
CA SER A 31 -7.44 -0.82 -4.29
C SER A 31 -7.80 0.02 -5.53
N LEU A 32 -8.00 1.33 -5.34
CA LEU A 32 -8.37 2.31 -6.36
C LEU A 32 -7.18 3.10 -6.93
N MET A 33 -6.06 3.15 -6.20
CA MET A 33 -4.87 3.90 -6.61
C MET A 33 -4.30 3.40 -7.94
N SER A 34 -3.95 4.33 -8.83
CA SER A 34 -3.23 4.05 -10.07
C SER A 34 -1.77 3.67 -9.80
N LEU A 35 -1.06 3.18 -10.82
CA LEU A 35 0.39 2.97 -10.71
C LEU A 35 1.13 4.28 -10.41
N TYR A 36 0.63 5.39 -10.94
CA TYR A 36 1.20 6.71 -10.72
C TYR A 36 1.08 7.12 -9.25
N ASP A 37 -0.09 6.94 -8.64
CA ASP A 37 -0.32 7.29 -7.24
C ASP A 37 0.60 6.50 -6.30
N CYS A 38 0.78 5.20 -6.57
CA CYS A 38 1.71 4.35 -5.81
C CYS A 38 3.17 4.84 -5.92
N ASN A 39 3.58 5.28 -7.11
CA ASN A 39 4.91 5.84 -7.33
C ASN A 39 5.11 7.16 -6.55
N CYS A 40 4.08 8.03 -6.51
CA CYS A 40 4.09 9.26 -5.72
C CYS A 40 4.25 8.99 -4.21
N LEU A 41 3.65 7.90 -3.71
CA LEU A 41 3.85 7.47 -2.33
C LEU A 41 5.21 6.81 -2.08
N GLY A 42 5.98 6.49 -3.11
CA GLY A 42 7.33 5.93 -3.02
C GLY A 42 7.39 4.41 -3.18
N VAL A 43 6.32 3.77 -3.67
CA VAL A 43 6.30 2.36 -4.05
C VAL A 43 6.44 2.26 -5.58
N ASN A 44 7.67 2.09 -6.05
CA ASN A 44 7.97 2.04 -7.49
C ASN A 44 8.06 0.61 -8.06
N ASP A 45 8.19 -0.39 -7.20
CA ASP A 45 8.29 -1.78 -7.62
C ASP A 45 6.90 -2.33 -7.99
N LYS A 46 6.71 -2.63 -9.29
CA LYS A 46 5.43 -3.14 -9.82
C LYS A 46 4.95 -4.40 -9.10
N THR A 47 5.88 -5.28 -8.72
CA THR A 47 5.56 -6.53 -8.00
C THR A 47 4.98 -6.22 -6.62
N THR A 48 5.58 -5.27 -5.90
CA THR A 48 5.12 -4.79 -4.60
C THR A 48 3.76 -4.12 -4.72
N ILE A 49 3.55 -3.26 -5.73
CA ILE A 49 2.24 -2.62 -5.98
C ILE A 49 1.16 -3.68 -6.22
N MET A 50 1.46 -4.70 -7.03
CA MET A 50 0.50 -5.76 -7.32
C MET A 50 0.19 -6.62 -6.08
N LYS A 51 1.20 -7.00 -5.31
CA LYS A 51 1.02 -7.72 -4.04
C LYS A 51 0.22 -6.91 -3.02
N MET A 52 0.46 -5.61 -2.95
CA MET A 52 -0.27 -4.67 -2.09
C MET A 52 -1.74 -4.63 -2.48
N ARG A 53 -2.05 -4.42 -3.77
CA ARG A 53 -3.43 -4.44 -4.27
C ARG A 53 -4.15 -5.76 -3.99
N VAL A 54 -3.51 -6.90 -4.26
CA VAL A 54 -4.11 -8.22 -4.01
C VAL A 54 -4.45 -8.42 -2.54
N LYS A 55 -3.54 -8.04 -1.62
CA LYS A 55 -3.79 -8.13 -0.18
C LYS A 55 -4.86 -7.14 0.32
N CYS A 56 -5.03 -6.01 -0.35
CA CYS A 56 -6.01 -4.98 0.01
C CYS A 56 -7.40 -5.23 -0.60
N VAL A 57 -7.51 -5.96 -1.72
CA VAL A 57 -8.79 -6.31 -2.39
C VAL A 57 -9.42 -7.57 -1.79
N LEU A 58 -8.61 -8.52 -1.30
CA LEU A 58 -9.08 -9.81 -0.77
C LEU A 58 -9.52 -9.77 0.70
N LEU A 59 -9.87 -8.61 1.24
CA LEU A 59 -10.43 -8.50 2.58
C LEU A 59 -11.96 -8.46 2.48
N PRO A 60 -12.67 -9.58 2.67
CA PRO A 60 -14.09 -9.50 3.02
C PRO A 60 -14.20 -8.85 4.42
N GLU A 61 -15.28 -8.08 4.59
CA GLU A 61 -15.66 -7.36 5.83
C GLU A 61 -15.50 -8.20 7.11
#